data_AF-A0A0M9FV28-F1
#
_entry.id   AF-A0A0M9FV28-F1
#
_cell.length_a   1.000
_cell.length_b   1.000
_cell.length_c   1.000
_cell.angle_alpha   90.00
_cell.angle_beta   90.00
_cell.angle_gamma   90.00
#
_symmetry.space_group_name_H-M   'P 1'
#
loop_
_entity.id
_entity.type
_entity.pdbx_description
1 polymer ?
#
loop_
_entity_poly.entity_id
_entity_poly.type
_entity_poly.pdbx_seq_one_letter_code
_entity_poly.pdbx_strand_id
1 'polypeptide(L)'
;MSSTLDSITAATKLRRAEFEVQRELESKREEYNRRMAQVRESEAQLAVDRTELQDTLVQYYKFIQENEIKRNRAMKKVASEEKQRKEREEYIALLSKRLGELETKRDDMKAHYECVVKYQNFMEEVLARNDGDEYQEPRDIIKRWMTLKDNTTVLQTRKTQLEEDLLRTRSSLNLARQRRSTENIALQNRLNEMQMTFETLQKSIKAKQDELERKIKQKSSTTRTVSHVTMATTNLYDRCVTWTREYSGRGKVETPQNNVLHQLHVICDCLEDFQTIIQQHQELQRATAAAAAPAGGQQAALKAGEAVE
;
A
#
# COMPACT_ATOMS: atom_id res chain seq x y z
N MET A 1 88.88 -165.00 -67.29
CA MET A 1 88.99 -164.25 -66.01
C MET A 1 89.35 -162.78 -66.29
N SER A 2 88.43 -161.99 -66.87
CA SER A 2 88.65 -160.55 -67.16
C SER A 2 87.47 -159.65 -66.78
N SER A 3 86.38 -160.22 -66.26
CA SER A 3 85.11 -159.50 -66.00
C SER A 3 84.95 -159.00 -64.55
N THR A 4 85.84 -159.41 -63.63
CA THR A 4 85.73 -159.09 -62.19
C THR A 4 86.54 -157.86 -61.77
N LEU A 5 87.61 -157.52 -62.49
CA LEU A 5 88.49 -156.39 -62.16
C LEU A 5 87.92 -155.02 -62.58
N ASP A 6 87.19 -154.94 -63.70
CA ASP A 6 86.49 -153.72 -64.10
C ASP A 6 85.29 -153.41 -63.19
N SER A 7 84.62 -154.45 -62.65
CA SER A 7 83.52 -154.32 -61.70
C SER A 7 83.98 -153.75 -60.34
N ILE A 8 85.18 -154.10 -59.88
CA ILE A 8 85.75 -153.61 -58.60
C ILE A 8 86.24 -152.15 -58.75
N THR A 9 86.71 -151.78 -59.94
CA THR A 9 87.19 -150.41 -60.24
C THR A 9 86.04 -149.42 -60.49
N ALA A 10 84.93 -149.88 -61.09
CA ALA A 10 83.69 -149.09 -61.21
C ALA A 10 82.98 -148.93 -59.85
N ALA A 11 82.91 -149.99 -59.03
CA ALA A 11 82.29 -149.95 -57.71
C ALA A 11 83.05 -149.04 -56.71
N THR A 12 84.38 -148.95 -56.81
CA THR A 12 85.19 -148.04 -55.98
C THR A 12 85.11 -146.58 -56.45
N LYS A 13 84.99 -146.32 -57.75
CA LYS A 13 84.69 -144.97 -58.27
C LYS A 13 83.28 -144.52 -57.90
N LEU A 14 82.28 -145.40 -57.97
CA LEU A 14 80.91 -145.10 -57.53
C LEU A 14 80.84 -144.82 -56.04
N ARG A 15 81.56 -145.60 -55.21
CA ARG A 15 81.67 -145.34 -53.76
C ARG A 15 82.41 -144.04 -53.43
N ARG A 16 83.41 -143.63 -54.21
CA ARG A 16 84.07 -142.32 -54.05
C ARG A 16 83.15 -141.17 -54.48
N ALA A 17 82.43 -141.32 -55.59
CA ALA A 17 81.45 -140.33 -56.04
C ALA A 17 80.25 -140.23 -55.07
N GLU A 18 79.75 -141.34 -54.55
CA GLU A 18 78.77 -141.37 -53.46
C GLU A 18 79.32 -140.68 -52.22
N PHE A 19 80.58 -140.94 -51.83
CA PHE A 19 81.18 -140.31 -50.66
C PHE A 19 81.43 -138.80 -50.85
N GLU A 20 81.83 -138.35 -52.04
CA GLU A 20 81.95 -136.93 -52.39
C GLU A 20 80.59 -136.24 -52.41
N VAL A 21 79.56 -136.87 -52.99
CA VAL A 21 78.18 -136.37 -52.96
C VAL A 21 77.65 -136.34 -51.53
N GLN A 22 77.93 -137.36 -50.70
CA GLN A 22 77.55 -137.38 -49.29
C GLN A 22 78.22 -136.23 -48.52
N ARG A 23 79.51 -136.00 -48.77
CA ARG A 23 80.30 -134.93 -48.15
C ARG A 23 79.86 -133.54 -48.62
N GLU A 24 79.51 -133.36 -49.88
CA GLU A 24 78.91 -132.13 -50.40
C GLU A 24 77.50 -131.90 -49.83
N LEU A 25 76.72 -132.97 -49.67
CA LEU A 25 75.38 -132.91 -49.05
C LEU A 25 75.48 -132.55 -47.57
N GLU A 26 76.44 -133.11 -46.84
CA GLU A 26 76.75 -132.74 -45.45
C GLU A 26 77.24 -131.29 -45.36
N SER A 27 78.14 -130.86 -46.24
CA SER A 27 78.60 -129.47 -46.30
C SER A 27 77.44 -128.50 -46.56
N LYS A 28 76.55 -128.80 -47.51
CA LYS A 28 75.35 -127.98 -47.78
C LYS A 28 74.33 -128.03 -46.64
N ARG A 29 74.17 -129.17 -45.96
CA ARG A 29 73.32 -129.27 -44.76
C ARG A 29 73.87 -128.43 -43.62
N GLU A 30 75.18 -128.47 -43.38
CA GLU A 30 75.83 -127.61 -42.39
C GLU A 30 75.70 -126.12 -42.73
N GLU A 31 75.85 -125.75 -44.00
CA GLU A 31 75.72 -124.36 -44.45
C GLU A 31 74.26 -123.87 -44.34
N TYR A 32 73.30 -124.72 -44.71
CA TYR A 32 71.87 -124.46 -44.51
C TYR A 32 71.53 -124.32 -43.02
N ASN A 33 72.03 -125.22 -42.18
CA ASN A 33 71.82 -125.16 -40.73
C ASN A 33 72.44 -123.90 -40.12
N ARG A 34 73.62 -123.47 -40.58
CA ARG A 34 74.25 -122.20 -40.17
C ARG A 34 73.41 -121.00 -40.57
N ARG A 35 72.93 -120.93 -41.82
CA ARG A 35 72.04 -119.84 -42.28
C ARG A 35 70.72 -119.84 -41.53
N MET A 36 70.11 -121.01 -41.30
CA MET A 36 68.88 -121.13 -40.52
C MET A 36 69.07 -120.74 -39.06
N ALA A 37 70.23 -121.02 -38.46
CA ALA A 37 70.55 -120.57 -37.11
C ALA A 37 70.64 -119.04 -37.04
N GLN A 38 71.30 -118.39 -38.00
CA GLN A 38 71.38 -116.93 -38.11
C GLN A 38 70.01 -116.28 -38.32
N VAL A 39 69.15 -116.87 -39.16
CA VAL A 39 67.78 -116.37 -39.36
C VAL A 39 66.99 -116.47 -38.06
N ARG A 40 67.03 -117.61 -37.36
CA ARG A 40 66.34 -117.75 -36.07
C ARG A 40 66.85 -116.78 -35.00
N GLU A 41 68.16 -116.55 -34.96
CA GLU A 41 68.76 -115.55 -34.07
C GLU A 41 68.28 -114.14 -34.42
N SER A 42 68.24 -113.77 -35.71
CA SER A 42 67.72 -112.48 -36.16
C SER A 42 66.22 -112.32 -35.90
N GLU A 43 65.42 -113.39 -36.06
CA GLU A 43 63.99 -113.39 -35.76
C GLU A 43 63.75 -113.24 -34.26
N ALA A 44 64.56 -113.90 -33.43
CA ALA A 44 64.51 -113.76 -31.99
C ALA A 44 64.88 -112.33 -31.56
N GLN A 45 65.94 -111.76 -32.13
CA GLN A 45 66.33 -110.38 -31.86
C GLN A 45 65.24 -109.39 -32.30
N LEU A 46 64.68 -109.56 -33.49
CA LEU A 46 63.61 -108.71 -34.00
C LEU A 46 62.35 -108.78 -33.12
N ALA A 47 62.05 -109.95 -32.55
CA ALA A 47 60.96 -110.12 -31.61
C ALA A 47 61.22 -109.37 -30.30
N VAL A 48 62.44 -109.43 -29.77
CA VAL A 48 62.87 -108.66 -28.59
C VAL A 48 62.77 -107.17 -28.86
N ASP A 49 63.36 -106.68 -29.95
CA ASP A 49 63.32 -105.26 -30.34
C ASP A 49 61.87 -104.76 -30.48
N ARG A 50 60.99 -105.59 -31.06
CA ARG A 50 59.56 -105.27 -31.18
C ARG A 50 58.88 -105.17 -29.82
N THR A 51 59.18 -106.07 -28.88
CA THR A 51 58.62 -106.00 -27.51
C THR A 51 59.12 -104.77 -26.77
N GLU A 52 60.40 -104.43 -26.88
CA GLU A 52 60.98 -103.22 -26.30
C GLU A 52 60.35 -101.94 -26.87
N LEU A 53 60.13 -101.90 -28.19
CA LEU A 53 59.40 -100.80 -28.84
C LEU A 53 57.97 -100.67 -28.34
N GLN A 54 57.26 -101.79 -28.13
CA GLN A 54 55.91 -101.75 -27.56
C GLN A 54 55.92 -101.24 -26.12
N ASP A 55 56.86 -101.69 -25.29
CA ASP A 55 56.97 -101.26 -23.90
C ASP A 55 57.32 -99.78 -23.78
N THR A 56 58.27 -99.29 -24.59
CA THR A 56 58.61 -97.86 -24.65
C THR A 56 57.43 -97.01 -25.12
N LEU A 57 56.64 -97.49 -26.09
CA LEU A 57 55.45 -96.80 -26.57
C LEU A 57 54.39 -96.69 -25.45
N VAL A 58 54.16 -97.76 -24.70
CA VAL A 58 53.27 -97.76 -23.52
C VAL A 58 53.77 -96.79 -22.45
N GLN A 59 55.08 -96.73 -22.20
CA GLN A 59 55.67 -95.77 -21.26
C GLN A 59 55.47 -94.32 -21.72
N TYR A 60 55.66 -94.02 -23.02
CA TYR A 60 55.41 -92.70 -23.57
C TYR A 60 53.93 -92.30 -23.48
N TYR A 61 53.01 -93.20 -23.79
CA TYR A 61 51.57 -92.93 -23.63
C TYR A 61 51.21 -92.61 -22.17
N LYS A 62 51.71 -93.41 -21.21
CA LYS A 62 51.52 -93.13 -19.78
C LYS A 62 52.10 -91.77 -19.39
N PHE A 63 53.31 -91.45 -19.84
CA PHE A 63 53.95 -90.17 -19.56
C PHE A 63 53.15 -88.99 -20.13
N ILE A 64 52.68 -89.08 -21.39
CA ILE A 64 51.85 -88.04 -22.01
C ILE A 64 50.55 -87.86 -21.23
N GLN A 65 49.86 -88.96 -20.89
CA GLN A 65 48.61 -88.91 -20.14
C GLN A 65 48.79 -88.29 -18.74
N GLU A 66 49.84 -88.67 -18.01
CA GLU A 66 50.15 -88.08 -16.72
C GLU A 66 50.49 -86.58 -16.83
N ASN A 67 51.25 -86.20 -17.85
CA ASN A 67 51.59 -84.80 -18.09
C ASN A 67 50.35 -83.97 -18.43
N GLU A 68 49.44 -84.52 -19.22
CA GLU A 68 48.17 -83.89 -19.56
C GLU A 68 47.25 -83.77 -18.34
N ILE A 69 47.20 -84.77 -17.46
CA ILE A 69 46.50 -84.67 -16.17
C ILE A 69 47.11 -83.56 -15.30
N LYS A 70 48.44 -83.49 -15.20
CA LYS A 70 49.15 -82.43 -14.45
C LYS A 70 48.85 -81.04 -15.03
N ARG A 71 48.91 -80.91 -16.37
CA ARG A 71 48.58 -79.67 -17.08
C ARG A 71 47.13 -79.25 -16.84
N ASN A 72 46.18 -80.17 -16.97
CA ASN A 72 44.76 -79.90 -16.75
C ASN A 72 44.47 -79.51 -15.29
N ARG A 73 45.11 -80.16 -14.31
CA ARG A 73 45.01 -79.77 -12.89
C ARG A 73 45.57 -78.36 -12.66
N ALA A 74 46.73 -78.05 -13.22
CA ALA A 74 47.33 -76.72 -13.12
C ALA A 74 46.44 -75.65 -13.76
N MET A 75 45.93 -75.90 -14.97
CA MET A 75 45.00 -74.98 -15.66
C MET A 75 43.72 -74.73 -14.86
N LYS A 76 43.10 -75.79 -14.31
CA LYS A 76 41.91 -75.65 -13.45
C LYS A 76 42.21 -74.85 -12.18
N LYS A 77 43.37 -75.06 -11.58
CA LYS A 77 43.80 -74.30 -10.39
C LYS A 77 43.98 -72.82 -10.73
N VAL A 78 44.68 -72.50 -11.83
CA VAL A 78 44.85 -71.13 -12.31
C VAL A 78 43.49 -70.47 -12.57
N ALA A 79 42.60 -71.13 -13.31
CA ALA A 79 41.26 -70.59 -13.60
C ALA A 79 40.44 -70.33 -12.32
N SER A 80 40.51 -71.23 -11.33
CA SER A 80 39.86 -71.04 -10.04
C SER A 80 40.46 -69.88 -9.25
N GLU A 81 41.79 -69.76 -9.22
CA GLU A 81 42.48 -68.68 -8.52
C GLU A 81 42.22 -67.31 -9.18
N GLU A 82 42.23 -67.24 -10.51
CA GLU A 82 41.88 -66.02 -11.24
C GLU A 82 40.43 -65.60 -10.99
N LYS A 83 39.50 -66.55 -10.97
CA LYS A 83 38.10 -66.26 -10.64
C LYS A 83 37.96 -65.71 -9.22
N GLN A 84 38.57 -66.37 -8.23
CA GLN A 84 38.56 -65.89 -6.84
C GLN A 84 39.25 -64.53 -6.70
N ARG A 85 40.33 -64.27 -7.45
CA ARG A 85 41.02 -62.98 -7.44
C ARG A 85 40.10 -61.88 -7.93
N LYS A 86 39.43 -62.08 -9.06
CA LYS A 86 38.47 -61.11 -9.63
C LYS A 86 37.31 -60.81 -8.69
N GLU A 87 36.69 -61.86 -8.13
CA GLU A 87 35.58 -61.69 -7.17
C GLU A 87 36.02 -60.87 -5.93
N ARG A 88 37.24 -61.11 -5.42
CA ARG A 88 37.79 -60.35 -4.30
C ARG A 88 38.15 -58.92 -4.70
N GLU A 89 38.73 -58.70 -5.88
CA GLU A 89 39.05 -57.36 -6.40
C GLU A 89 37.79 -56.50 -6.55
N GLU A 90 36.71 -57.07 -7.08
CA GLU A 90 35.41 -56.40 -7.19
C GLU A 90 34.84 -56.05 -5.80
N TYR A 91 34.92 -56.98 -4.85
CA TYR A 91 34.45 -56.74 -3.49
C TYR A 91 35.28 -55.68 -2.76
N ILE A 92 36.61 -55.68 -2.94
CA ILE A 92 37.50 -54.64 -2.41
C ILE A 92 37.15 -53.29 -3.02
N ALA A 93 36.91 -53.21 -4.34
CA ALA A 93 36.52 -51.97 -5.00
C ALA A 93 35.18 -51.43 -4.45
N LEU A 94 34.19 -52.30 -4.27
CA LEU A 94 32.89 -51.94 -3.68
C LEU A 94 33.03 -51.41 -2.25
N LEU A 95 33.76 -52.12 -1.40
CA LEU A 95 34.00 -51.71 -0.02
C LEU A 95 34.78 -50.41 0.06
N SER A 96 35.80 -50.23 -0.78
CA SER A 96 36.63 -49.01 -0.81
C SER A 96 35.81 -47.80 -1.22
N LYS A 97 34.93 -47.95 -2.22
CA LYS A 97 33.98 -46.90 -2.60
C LYS A 97 33.05 -46.57 -1.43
N ARG A 98 32.49 -47.59 -0.77
CA ARG A 98 31.58 -47.37 0.36
C ARG A 98 32.27 -46.69 1.54
N LEU A 99 33.52 -47.04 1.81
CA LEU A 99 34.33 -46.41 2.84
C LEU A 99 34.55 -44.93 2.52
N GLY A 100 34.92 -44.58 1.29
CA GLY A 100 35.06 -43.18 0.86
C GLY A 100 33.75 -42.38 0.98
N GLU A 101 32.60 -42.97 0.64
CA GLU A 101 31.28 -42.34 0.84
C GLU A 101 30.95 -42.10 2.33
N LEU A 102 31.41 -42.98 3.22
CA LEU A 102 31.19 -42.83 4.66
C LEU A 102 32.16 -41.81 5.28
N GLU A 103 33.40 -41.77 4.81
CA GLU A 103 34.39 -40.78 5.25
C GLU A 103 33.99 -39.36 4.86
N THR A 104 33.55 -39.16 3.61
CA THR A 104 33.02 -37.86 3.16
C THR A 104 31.83 -37.42 4.00
N LYS A 105 30.84 -38.30 4.23
CA LYS A 105 29.70 -38.00 5.11
C LYS A 105 30.12 -37.69 6.55
N ARG A 106 31.11 -38.41 7.09
CA ARG A 106 31.65 -38.14 8.42
C ARG A 106 32.25 -36.74 8.45
N ASP A 107 33.04 -36.37 7.44
CA ASP A 107 33.73 -35.08 7.39
C ASP A 107 32.74 -33.93 7.23
N ASP A 108 31.70 -34.09 6.40
CA ASP A 108 30.61 -33.12 6.27
C ASP A 108 29.87 -32.91 7.61
N MET A 109 29.53 -34.01 8.29
CA MET A 109 28.87 -33.96 9.59
C MET A 109 29.76 -33.33 10.66
N LYS A 110 31.06 -33.62 10.63
CA LYS A 110 32.03 -33.02 11.54
C LYS A 110 32.16 -31.51 11.31
N ALA A 111 32.23 -31.07 10.06
CA ALA A 111 32.27 -29.66 9.71
C ALA A 111 30.98 -28.93 10.15
N HIS A 112 29.82 -29.55 9.96
CA HIS A 112 28.54 -29.03 10.48
C HIS A 112 28.55 -28.94 12.01
N TYR A 113 29.01 -29.98 12.69
CA TYR A 113 29.13 -29.99 14.15
C TYR A 113 30.05 -28.87 14.65
N GLU A 114 31.22 -28.69 14.04
CA GLU A 114 32.17 -27.62 14.39
C GLU A 114 31.60 -26.20 14.18
N CYS A 115 30.69 -26.04 13.22
CA CYS A 115 29.95 -24.78 13.04
C CYS A 115 28.92 -24.56 14.16
N VAL A 116 28.19 -25.62 14.55
CA VAL A 116 27.08 -25.53 15.52
C VAL A 116 27.58 -25.46 16.96
N VAL A 117 28.64 -26.20 17.31
CA VAL A 117 29.16 -26.31 18.68
C VAL A 117 29.58 -24.95 19.25
N LYS A 118 30.05 -24.02 18.40
CA LYS A 118 30.40 -22.66 18.81
C LYS A 118 29.20 -21.90 19.39
N TYR A 119 28.02 -22.08 18.80
CA TYR A 119 26.78 -21.47 19.29
C TYR A 119 26.28 -22.15 20.55
N GLN A 120 26.42 -23.47 20.64
CA GLN A 120 26.10 -24.21 21.86
C GLN A 120 26.97 -23.72 23.03
N ASN A 121 28.30 -23.70 22.85
CA ASN A 121 29.25 -23.21 23.86
C ASN A 121 28.93 -21.76 24.27
N PHE A 122 28.64 -20.89 23.30
CA PHE A 122 28.22 -19.51 23.58
C PHE A 122 26.96 -19.47 24.45
N MET A 123 25.94 -20.26 24.14
CA MET A 123 24.71 -20.28 24.93
C MET A 123 24.92 -20.86 26.33
N GLU A 124 25.77 -21.88 26.46
CA GLU A 124 26.18 -22.43 27.76
C GLU A 124 26.96 -21.39 28.58
N GLU A 125 27.84 -20.61 27.96
CA GLU A 125 28.53 -19.48 28.62
C GLU A 125 27.56 -18.38 29.06
N VAL A 126 26.56 -18.05 28.23
CA VAL A 126 25.51 -17.07 28.57
C VAL A 126 24.69 -17.58 29.76
N LEU A 127 24.33 -18.86 29.76
CA LEU A 127 23.62 -19.49 30.86
C LEU A 127 24.45 -19.50 32.14
N ALA A 128 25.75 -19.81 32.05
CA ALA A 128 26.66 -19.84 33.20
C ALA A 128 26.87 -18.46 33.85
N ARG A 129 26.68 -17.37 33.10
CA ARG A 129 26.71 -15.99 33.61
C ARG A 129 25.37 -15.56 34.20
N ASN A 130 24.33 -16.38 34.08
CA ASN A 130 23.03 -16.06 34.63
C ASN A 130 23.01 -16.44 36.11
N ASP A 131 23.02 -15.43 36.98
CA ASP A 131 22.99 -15.62 38.44
C ASP A 131 21.59 -16.02 38.96
N GLY A 132 20.56 -16.09 38.10
CA GLY A 132 19.19 -16.40 38.47
C GLY A 132 18.75 -17.81 38.07
N ASP A 133 17.88 -18.42 38.88
CA ASP A 133 17.28 -19.73 38.63
C ASP A 133 16.21 -19.74 37.51
N GLU A 134 16.00 -18.62 36.82
CA GLU A 134 14.95 -18.46 35.80
C GLU A 134 15.18 -19.35 34.56
N TYR A 135 16.44 -19.66 34.24
CA TYR A 135 16.80 -20.48 33.10
C TYR A 135 17.72 -21.60 33.55
N GLN A 136 17.37 -22.84 33.22
CA GLN A 136 18.14 -24.03 33.59
C GLN A 136 18.85 -24.63 32.38
N GLU A 137 18.29 -24.42 31.18
CA GLU A 137 18.88 -24.87 29.92
C GLU A 137 18.99 -23.71 28.91
N PRO A 138 19.97 -23.76 27.97
CA PRO A 138 20.03 -22.84 26.83
C PRO A 138 18.71 -22.72 26.07
N ARG A 139 17.95 -23.82 26.04
CA ARG A 139 16.65 -23.90 25.36
C ARG A 139 15.59 -23.00 25.99
N ASP A 140 15.66 -22.74 27.29
CA ASP A 140 14.72 -21.87 27.98
C ASP A 140 14.93 -20.41 27.58
N ILE A 141 16.18 -19.99 27.48
CA ILE A 141 16.57 -18.66 26.97
C ILE A 141 16.06 -18.47 25.54
N ILE A 142 16.24 -19.48 24.68
CA ILE A 142 15.76 -19.44 23.29
C ILE A 142 14.23 -19.31 23.23
N LYS A 143 13.49 -20.12 24.00
CA LYS A 143 12.02 -20.03 24.06
C LYS A 143 11.55 -18.66 24.54
N ARG A 144 12.19 -18.11 25.56
CA ARG A 144 11.90 -16.78 26.08
C ARG A 144 12.15 -15.72 25.02
N TRP A 145 13.31 -15.78 24.35
CA TRP A 145 13.64 -14.85 23.27
C TRP A 145 12.64 -14.94 22.12
N MET A 146 12.24 -16.14 21.69
CA MET A 146 11.22 -16.34 20.66
C MET A 146 9.91 -15.67 21.07
N THR A 147 9.45 -15.92 22.30
CA THR A 147 8.23 -15.32 22.85
C THR A 147 8.34 -13.79 22.89
N LEU A 148 9.47 -13.24 23.33
CA LEU A 148 9.69 -11.79 23.38
C LEU A 148 9.77 -11.18 21.98
N LYS A 149 10.41 -11.85 21.03
CA LYS A 149 10.48 -11.43 19.63
C LYS A 149 9.09 -11.38 19.03
N ASP A 150 8.30 -12.45 19.18
CA ASP A 150 6.94 -12.52 18.66
C ASP A 150 6.07 -11.41 19.28
N ASN A 151 6.11 -11.24 20.61
CA ASN A 151 5.42 -10.13 21.27
C ASN A 151 5.89 -8.75 20.76
N THR A 152 7.19 -8.56 20.54
CA THR A 152 7.73 -7.30 20.01
C THR A 152 7.20 -7.02 18.62
N THR A 153 7.13 -8.03 17.74
CA THR A 153 6.56 -7.86 16.39
C THR A 153 5.08 -7.50 16.43
N VAL A 154 4.30 -8.14 17.31
CA VAL A 154 2.88 -7.83 17.51
C VAL A 154 2.70 -6.40 18.04
N LEU A 155 3.49 -6.00 19.05
CA LEU A 155 3.44 -4.67 19.62
C LEU A 155 3.86 -3.58 18.63
N GLN A 156 4.89 -3.84 17.81
CA GLN A 156 5.30 -2.93 16.74
C GLN A 156 4.19 -2.75 15.70
N THR A 157 3.57 -3.85 15.27
CA THR A 157 2.44 -3.81 14.33
C THR A 157 1.24 -3.07 14.94
N ARG A 158 0.97 -3.27 16.23
CA ARG A 158 -0.11 -2.56 16.90
C ARG A 158 0.19 -1.07 17.05
N LYS A 159 1.44 -0.72 17.34
CA LYS A 159 1.89 0.67 17.42
C LYS A 159 1.70 1.38 16.09
N THR A 160 2.13 0.78 14.97
CA THR A 160 1.98 1.41 13.65
C THR A 160 0.51 1.61 13.29
N GLN A 161 -0.35 0.64 13.57
CA GLN A 161 -1.81 0.79 13.39
C GLN A 161 -2.37 1.96 14.21
N LEU A 162 -2.00 2.08 15.49
CA LEU A 162 -2.46 3.17 16.35
C LEU A 162 -1.95 4.53 15.87
N GLU A 163 -0.72 4.61 15.37
CA GLU A 163 -0.16 5.83 14.79
C GLU A 163 -0.92 6.26 13.53
N GLU A 164 -1.28 5.31 12.65
CA GLU A 164 -2.11 5.57 11.47
C GLU A 164 -3.52 6.05 11.86
N ASP A 165 -4.18 5.39 12.82
CA ASP A 165 -5.51 5.78 13.28
C ASP A 165 -5.50 7.14 13.98
N LEU A 166 -4.45 7.44 14.74
CA LEU A 166 -4.24 8.76 15.33
C LEU A 166 -4.04 9.84 14.25
N LEU A 167 -3.31 9.55 13.18
CA LEU A 167 -3.15 10.47 12.05
C LEU A 167 -4.50 10.71 11.35
N ARG A 168 -5.27 9.66 11.09
CA ARG A 168 -6.61 9.73 10.48
C ARG A 168 -7.57 10.56 11.32
N THR A 169 -7.64 10.29 12.63
CA THR A 169 -8.53 11.01 13.55
C THR A 169 -8.12 12.48 13.69
N ARG A 170 -6.82 12.80 13.77
CA ARG A 170 -6.33 14.18 13.75
C ARG A 170 -6.71 14.91 12.46
N SER A 171 -6.54 14.28 11.30
CA SER A 171 -6.93 14.84 10.01
C SER A 171 -8.44 15.13 9.95
N SER A 172 -9.27 14.16 10.36
CA SER A 172 -10.73 14.31 10.42
C SER A 172 -11.15 15.44 11.36
N LEU A 173 -10.55 15.53 12.56
CA LEU A 173 -10.81 16.60 13.52
C LEU A 173 -10.44 17.98 12.95
N ASN A 174 -9.30 18.09 12.27
CA ASN A 174 -8.88 19.34 11.65
C ASN A 174 -9.83 19.77 10.53
N LEU A 175 -10.29 18.83 9.70
CA LEU A 175 -11.29 19.09 8.67
C LEU A 175 -12.62 19.55 9.28
N ALA A 176 -13.09 18.90 10.35
CA ALA A 176 -14.31 19.29 11.05
C ALA A 176 -14.17 20.69 11.69
N ARG A 177 -13.01 21.01 12.27
CA ARG A 177 -12.71 22.35 12.80
C ARG A 177 -12.71 23.41 11.70
N GLN A 178 -12.10 23.12 10.55
CA GLN A 178 -12.08 24.02 9.40
C GLN A 178 -13.51 24.28 8.91
N ARG A 179 -14.32 23.23 8.73
CA ARG A 179 -15.74 23.35 8.32
C ARG A 179 -16.54 24.21 9.30
N ARG A 180 -16.39 23.96 10.60
CA ARG A 180 -17.08 24.76 11.64
C ARG A 180 -16.61 26.21 11.66
N SER A 181 -15.32 26.46 11.45
CA SER A 181 -14.78 27.82 11.34
C SER A 181 -15.38 28.56 10.14
N THR A 182 -15.42 27.91 8.97
CA THR A 182 -16.04 28.49 7.77
C THR A 182 -17.54 28.75 7.94
N GLU A 183 -18.25 27.83 8.60
CA GLU A 183 -19.68 27.99 8.90
C GLU A 183 -19.91 29.16 9.87
N ASN A 184 -19.10 29.29 10.91
CA ASN A 184 -19.19 30.40 11.86
C ASN A 184 -18.96 31.75 11.17
N ILE A 185 -17.96 31.85 10.28
CA ILE A 185 -17.73 33.06 9.47
C ILE A 185 -18.95 33.36 8.59
N ALA A 186 -19.53 32.35 7.94
CA ALA A 186 -20.73 32.54 7.12
C ALA A 186 -21.94 33.02 7.95
N LEU A 187 -22.15 32.44 9.13
CA LEU A 187 -23.21 32.86 10.06
C LEU A 187 -22.97 34.28 10.59
N GLN A 188 -21.72 34.65 10.90
CA GLN A 188 -21.37 35.99 11.33
C GLN A 188 -21.63 37.02 10.23
N ASN A 189 -21.29 36.71 8.97
CA ASN A 189 -21.58 37.58 7.84
C ASN A 189 -23.09 37.80 7.69
N ARG A 190 -23.89 36.72 7.77
CA ARG A 190 -25.35 36.80 7.75
C ARG A 190 -25.92 37.61 8.91
N LEU A 191 -25.35 37.46 10.11
CA LEU A 191 -25.74 38.26 11.28
C LEU A 191 -25.47 39.75 11.04
N ASN A 192 -24.29 40.09 10.54
CA ASN A 192 -23.92 41.47 10.23
C ASN A 192 -24.84 42.08 9.15
N GLU A 193 -25.19 41.31 8.10
CA GLU A 193 -26.18 41.73 7.10
C GLU A 193 -27.55 42.01 7.74
N MET A 194 -28.03 41.11 8.60
CA MET A 194 -29.29 41.31 9.33
C MET A 194 -29.23 42.52 10.28
N GLN A 195 -28.11 42.76 10.95
CA GLN A 195 -27.91 43.96 11.79
C GLN A 195 -27.95 45.24 10.95
N MET A 196 -27.26 45.28 9.81
CA MET A 196 -27.29 46.44 8.90
C MET A 196 -28.70 46.71 8.36
N THR A 197 -29.44 45.66 7.95
CA THR A 197 -30.83 45.82 7.51
C THR A 197 -31.75 46.29 8.64
N PHE A 198 -31.55 45.79 9.87
CA PHE A 198 -32.31 46.25 11.04
C PHE A 198 -32.02 47.73 11.35
N GLU A 199 -30.76 48.14 11.40
CA GLU A 199 -30.37 49.53 11.66
C GLU A 199 -30.89 50.49 10.60
N THR A 200 -30.86 50.10 9.32
CA THR A 200 -31.39 50.91 8.22
C THR A 200 -32.91 51.05 8.32
N LEU A 201 -33.64 49.97 8.63
CA LEU A 201 -35.07 50.02 8.90
C LEU A 201 -35.38 50.90 10.12
N GLN A 202 -34.62 50.79 11.21
CA GLN A 202 -34.80 51.60 12.41
C GLN A 202 -34.57 53.08 12.13
N LYS A 203 -33.54 53.43 11.36
CA LYS A 203 -33.30 54.81 10.87
C LYS A 203 -34.47 55.32 10.02
N SER A 204 -34.99 54.48 9.12
CA SER A 204 -36.14 54.83 8.27
C SER A 204 -37.43 55.05 9.07
N ILE A 205 -37.72 54.19 10.05
CA ILE A 205 -38.84 54.34 10.98
C ILE A 205 -38.73 55.65 11.73
N LYS A 206 -37.56 55.94 12.32
CA LYS A 206 -37.33 57.20 13.04
C LYS A 206 -37.53 58.42 12.14
N ALA A 207 -37.00 58.40 10.92
CA ALA A 207 -37.19 59.50 9.97
C ALA A 207 -38.69 59.70 9.63
N LYS A 208 -39.46 58.63 9.49
CA LYS A 208 -40.91 58.70 9.26
C LYS A 208 -41.69 59.17 10.48
N GLN A 209 -41.27 58.81 11.69
CA GLN A 209 -41.83 59.32 12.94
C GLN A 209 -41.58 60.83 13.07
N ASP A 210 -40.34 61.29 12.83
CA ASP A 210 -39.99 62.72 12.84
C ASP A 210 -40.80 63.51 11.78
N GLU A 211 -40.97 62.94 10.58
CA GLU A 211 -41.81 63.51 9.51
C GLU A 211 -43.27 63.64 9.96
N LEU A 212 -43.82 62.60 10.60
CA LEU A 212 -45.19 62.60 11.12
C LEU A 212 -45.37 63.62 12.24
N GLU A 213 -44.44 63.69 13.20
CA GLU A 213 -44.48 64.68 14.28
C GLU A 213 -44.43 66.11 13.76
N ARG A 214 -43.60 66.38 12.74
CA ARG A 214 -43.58 67.70 12.07
C ARG A 214 -44.94 68.02 11.46
N LYS A 215 -45.56 67.07 10.75
CA LYS A 215 -46.90 67.24 10.17
C LYS A 215 -47.97 67.46 11.25
N ILE A 216 -47.92 66.73 12.37
CA ILE A 216 -48.83 66.91 13.50
C ILE A 216 -48.65 68.29 14.13
N LYS A 217 -47.42 68.71 14.42
CA LYS A 217 -47.11 70.04 14.97
C LYS A 217 -47.57 71.16 14.04
N GLN A 218 -47.30 71.03 12.74
CA GLN A 218 -47.77 71.97 11.72
C GLN A 218 -49.31 72.05 11.71
N LYS A 219 -49.99 70.90 11.64
CA LYS A 219 -51.46 70.83 11.66
C LYS A 219 -52.04 71.43 12.95
N SER A 220 -51.46 71.13 14.10
CA SER A 220 -51.88 71.68 15.40
C SER A 220 -51.70 73.20 15.44
N SER A 221 -50.56 73.72 14.98
CA SER A 221 -50.30 75.16 14.88
C SER A 221 -51.33 75.85 13.95
N THR A 222 -51.55 75.32 12.74
CA THR A 222 -52.55 75.84 11.80
C THR A 222 -53.96 75.76 12.38
N THR A 223 -54.31 74.66 13.05
CA THR A 223 -55.62 74.52 13.71
C THR A 223 -55.79 75.55 14.81
N ARG A 224 -54.75 75.82 15.59
CA ARG A 224 -54.74 76.85 16.63
C ARG A 224 -54.89 78.25 16.05
N THR A 225 -54.16 78.59 14.98
CA THR A 225 -54.29 79.91 14.33
C THR A 225 -55.69 80.10 13.74
N VAL A 226 -56.24 79.10 13.05
CA VAL A 226 -57.62 79.12 12.55
C VAL A 226 -58.61 79.31 13.70
N SER A 227 -58.42 78.61 14.82
CA SER A 227 -59.27 78.75 16.01
C SER A 227 -59.18 80.17 16.61
N HIS A 228 -57.98 80.72 16.75
CA HIS A 228 -57.77 82.10 17.25
C HIS A 228 -58.41 83.15 16.32
N VAL A 229 -58.24 83.03 15.01
CA VAL A 229 -58.87 83.93 14.02
C VAL A 229 -60.38 83.83 14.12
N THR A 230 -60.93 82.62 14.15
CA THR A 230 -62.37 82.39 14.28
C THR A 230 -62.93 83.01 15.55
N MET A 231 -62.26 82.85 16.69
CA MET A 231 -62.66 83.47 17.96
C MET A 231 -62.54 85.00 17.91
N ALA A 232 -61.46 85.55 17.37
CA ALA A 232 -61.28 87.00 17.24
C ALA A 232 -62.34 87.62 16.33
N THR A 233 -62.64 86.97 15.20
CA THR A 233 -63.72 87.36 14.29
C THR A 233 -65.08 87.30 14.99
N THR A 234 -65.36 86.24 15.74
CA THR A 234 -66.62 86.14 16.51
C THR A 234 -66.72 87.25 17.55
N ASN A 235 -65.66 87.51 18.31
CA ASN A 235 -65.62 88.58 19.32
C ASN A 235 -65.79 89.98 18.70
N LEU A 236 -65.17 90.24 17.54
CA LEU A 236 -65.32 91.51 16.81
C LEU A 236 -66.72 91.66 16.22
N TYR A 237 -67.28 90.58 15.69
CA TYR A 237 -68.65 90.55 15.18
C TYR A 237 -69.64 90.89 16.29
N ASP A 238 -69.54 90.23 17.45
CA ASP A 238 -70.41 90.48 18.60
C ASP A 238 -70.32 91.95 19.06
N ARG A 239 -69.11 92.55 19.04
CA ARG A 239 -68.93 93.98 19.33
C ARG A 239 -69.57 94.89 18.28
N CYS A 240 -69.36 94.60 16.99
CA CYS A 240 -69.94 95.37 15.90
C CYS A 240 -71.47 95.34 15.96
N VAL A 241 -72.05 94.15 16.16
CA VAL A 241 -73.49 93.96 16.36
C VAL A 241 -73.97 94.73 17.58
N THR A 242 -73.22 94.72 18.69
CA THR A 242 -73.59 95.47 19.90
C THR A 242 -73.55 96.98 19.69
N TRP A 243 -72.50 97.52 19.05
CA TRP A 243 -72.38 98.96 18.80
C TRP A 243 -73.40 99.49 17.80
N THR A 244 -73.68 98.73 16.75
CA THR A 244 -74.69 99.12 15.76
C THR A 244 -76.11 98.87 16.25
N ARG A 245 -76.33 98.12 17.34
CA ARG A 245 -77.68 97.80 17.85
C ARG A 245 -78.54 99.02 18.16
N GLU A 246 -77.94 100.12 18.62
CA GLU A 246 -78.66 101.34 19.01
C GLU A 246 -78.92 102.31 17.85
N TYR A 247 -78.21 102.16 16.72
CA TYR A 247 -78.21 103.12 15.60
C TYR A 247 -78.59 102.49 14.25
N SER A 248 -78.42 101.18 14.13
CA SER A 248 -78.76 100.42 12.93
C SER A 248 -80.23 100.04 13.00
N GLY A 249 -81.02 100.62 12.10
CA GLY A 249 -82.37 100.15 11.79
C GLY A 249 -82.42 98.75 11.18
N ARG A 250 -81.28 98.04 11.05
CA ARG A 250 -81.24 96.63 10.65
C ARG A 250 -81.60 95.76 11.86
N GLY A 251 -82.85 95.28 11.88
CA GLY A 251 -83.33 94.32 12.88
C GLY A 251 -82.49 93.05 12.95
N LYS A 252 -82.65 92.28 14.04
CA LYS A 252 -81.94 91.01 14.33
C LYS A 252 -81.80 90.14 13.07
N VAL A 253 -80.63 90.15 12.46
CA VAL A 253 -80.27 89.15 11.46
C VAL A 253 -79.79 87.94 12.25
N GLU A 254 -80.66 86.93 12.37
CA GLU A 254 -80.26 85.61 12.85
C GLU A 254 -79.44 84.94 11.74
N THR A 255 -78.13 85.10 11.78
CA THR A 255 -77.20 84.37 10.91
C THR A 255 -76.45 83.29 11.67
N PRO A 256 -76.16 82.16 11.01
CA PRO A 256 -75.64 80.97 11.67
C PRO A 256 -74.30 81.27 12.34
N GLN A 257 -74.24 80.95 13.64
CA GLN A 257 -73.18 81.27 14.60
C GLN A 257 -71.75 80.82 14.22
N ASN A 258 -71.56 80.17 13.07
CA ASN A 258 -70.30 79.54 12.68
C ASN A 258 -69.79 79.91 11.26
N ASN A 259 -70.32 80.94 10.59
CA ASN A 259 -69.77 81.37 9.29
C ASN A 259 -68.85 82.61 9.43
N VAL A 260 -67.54 82.36 9.55
CA VAL A 260 -66.50 83.39 9.71
C VAL A 260 -66.50 84.41 8.57
N LEU A 261 -66.73 83.98 7.32
CA LEU A 261 -66.76 84.90 6.18
C LEU A 261 -67.94 85.87 6.28
N HIS A 262 -69.10 85.39 6.72
CA HIS A 262 -70.25 86.26 6.94
C HIS A 262 -70.01 87.24 8.10
N GLN A 263 -69.44 86.76 9.21
CA GLN A 263 -69.07 87.62 10.34
C GLN A 263 -68.08 88.72 9.91
N LEU A 264 -67.08 88.40 9.08
CA LEU A 264 -66.14 89.40 8.54
C LEU A 264 -66.85 90.43 7.67
N HIS A 265 -67.78 90.04 6.79
CA HIS A 265 -68.55 91.01 5.99
C HIS A 265 -69.35 91.99 6.86
N VAL A 266 -70.01 91.50 7.92
CA VAL A 266 -70.75 92.39 8.83
C VAL A 266 -69.81 93.32 9.61
N ILE A 267 -68.62 92.85 10.00
CA ILE A 267 -67.59 93.72 10.59
C ILE A 267 -67.15 94.79 9.58
N CYS A 268 -66.93 94.43 8.30
CA CYS A 268 -66.59 95.39 7.24
C CYS A 268 -67.68 96.45 7.06
N ASP A 269 -68.94 96.06 6.89
CA ASP A 269 -70.08 96.99 6.78
C ASP A 269 -70.11 97.96 7.98
N CYS A 270 -69.97 97.44 9.20
CA CYS A 270 -69.96 98.24 10.42
C CYS A 270 -68.80 99.25 10.47
N LEU A 271 -67.61 98.84 10.02
CA LEU A 271 -66.44 99.73 9.96
C LEU A 271 -66.58 100.78 8.85
N GLU A 272 -67.17 100.44 7.70
CA GLU A 272 -67.50 101.39 6.63
C GLU A 272 -68.52 102.43 7.09
N ASP A 273 -69.56 102.00 7.83
CA ASP A 273 -70.52 102.90 8.46
C ASP A 273 -69.81 103.88 9.42
N PHE A 274 -68.95 103.38 10.33
CA PHE A 274 -68.16 104.25 11.22
C PHE A 274 -67.21 105.18 10.47
N GLN A 275 -66.57 104.70 9.41
CA GLN A 275 -65.68 105.52 8.59
C GLN A 275 -66.45 106.65 7.90
N THR A 276 -67.64 106.36 7.39
CA THR A 276 -68.54 107.36 6.79
C THR A 276 -68.95 108.39 7.85
N ILE A 277 -69.33 107.96 9.05
CA ILE A 277 -69.69 108.86 10.17
C ILE A 277 -68.50 109.75 10.56
N ILE A 278 -67.29 109.21 10.67
CA ILE A 278 -66.09 109.98 11.00
C ILE A 278 -65.78 111.00 9.91
N GLN A 279 -65.87 110.60 8.63
CA GLN A 279 -65.66 111.51 7.50
C GLN A 279 -66.70 112.64 7.50
N GLN A 280 -67.99 112.31 7.68
CA GLN A 280 -69.05 113.30 7.81
C GLN A 280 -68.82 114.24 8.99
N HIS A 281 -68.37 113.74 10.14
CA HIS A 281 -68.07 114.58 11.30
C HIS A 281 -66.86 115.49 11.04
N GLN A 282 -65.82 115.01 10.34
CA GLN A 282 -64.68 115.83 9.94
C GLN A 282 -65.07 116.89 8.91
N GLU A 283 -65.96 116.56 7.97
CA GLU A 283 -66.53 117.51 7.00
C GLU A 283 -67.41 118.56 7.70
N LEU A 284 -68.23 118.16 8.68
CA LEU A 284 -69.02 119.06 9.50
C LEU A 284 -68.12 119.97 10.34
N GLN A 285 -67.05 119.44 10.96
CA GLN A 285 -66.07 120.24 11.68
C GLN A 285 -65.37 121.26 10.77
N ARG A 286 -65.00 120.85 9.54
CA ARG A 286 -64.45 121.77 8.53
C ARG A 286 -65.46 122.84 8.10
N ALA A 287 -66.73 122.49 7.93
CA ALA A 287 -67.80 123.44 7.60
C ALA A 287 -68.09 124.41 8.75
N THR A 288 -68.08 123.96 10.01
CA THR A 288 -68.23 124.83 11.18
C THR A 288 -67.00 125.73 11.41
N ALA A 289 -65.80 125.25 11.09
CA ALA A 289 -64.59 126.07 11.11
C ALA A 289 -64.61 127.16 10.01
N ALA A 290 -65.25 126.89 8.86
CA ALA A 290 -65.42 127.86 7.77
C ALA A 290 -66.55 128.89 8.04
N ALA A 291 -67.55 128.57 8.85
CA ALA A 291 -68.67 129.46 9.18
C ALA A 291 -68.42 130.42 10.37
N ALA A 292 -67.32 130.23 11.11
CA ALA A 292 -66.97 131.01 12.31
C ALA A 292 -66.01 132.20 12.06
N ALA A 293 -65.96 132.75 10.84
CA ALA A 293 -65.14 133.94 10.52
C ALA A 293 -66.00 135.17 10.13
N PRO A 294 -66.05 136.25 10.94
CA PRO A 294 -66.67 137.52 10.55
C PRO A 294 -65.64 138.55 10.02
N ALA A 295 -66.14 139.45 9.16
CA ALA A 295 -65.40 140.56 8.57
C ALA A 295 -65.27 141.78 9.51
N GLY A 296 -64.02 142.24 9.71
CA GLY A 296 -63.58 143.60 10.09
C GLY A 296 -63.54 143.92 11.60
N GLY A 297 -62.47 144.44 12.22
CA GLY A 297 -61.14 144.86 11.77
C GLY A 297 -60.45 145.73 12.85
N GLN A 298 -59.12 145.59 12.99
CA GLN A 298 -58.12 146.52 13.59
C GLN A 298 -58.21 146.80 15.12
N GLN A 299 -57.13 146.82 15.92
CA GLN A 299 -55.76 147.29 15.65
C GLN A 299 -54.78 146.91 16.80
N ALA A 300 -53.48 146.93 16.45
CA ALA A 300 -52.27 147.06 17.30
C ALA A 300 -51.82 145.82 18.11
N ALA A 301 -50.54 145.47 18.25
CA ALA A 301 -49.28 145.92 17.66
C ALA A 301 -48.17 145.02 18.27
N LEU A 302 -47.18 144.65 17.46
CA LEU A 302 -45.74 144.59 17.81
C LEU A 302 -45.33 143.83 19.10
N LYS A 303 -44.72 142.63 18.95
CA LYS A 303 -43.25 142.42 18.97
C LYS A 303 -42.87 140.95 19.19
N ALA A 304 -41.79 140.58 18.49
CA ALA A 304 -40.69 139.71 18.89
C ALA A 304 -40.97 138.22 19.21
N GLY A 305 -40.40 137.36 18.36
CA GLY A 305 -39.07 136.83 18.67
C GLY A 305 -39.02 135.48 19.40
N GLU A 306 -38.24 134.59 18.77
CA GLU A 306 -37.41 133.55 19.40
C GLU A 306 -38.04 132.20 19.81
N ALA A 307 -37.40 131.16 19.26
CA ALA A 307 -36.87 129.99 19.98
C ALA A 307 -37.90 128.94 20.48
N VAL A 308 -37.64 127.63 20.51
CA VAL A 308 -36.45 126.79 20.29
C VAL A 308 -36.93 125.33 20.31
N GLU A 309 -36.21 124.48 19.55
CA GLU A 309 -36.09 123.01 19.60
C GLU A 309 -37.32 122.10 19.41
#